data_AF-A0A3D0XB58-F1
#
_entry.id   AF-A0A3D0XB58-F1
#
_cell.length_a   1.000
_cell.length_b   1.000
_cell.length_c   1.000
_cell.angle_alpha   90.00
_cell.angle_beta   90.00
_cell.angle_gamma   90.00
#
_symmetry.space_group_name_H-M   'P 1'
#
loop_
_entity.id
_entity.type
_entity.pdbx_description
1 polymer ?
#
loop_
_entity_poly.entity_id
_entity_poly.type
_entity_poly.pdbx_seq_one_letter_code
_entity_poly.pdbx_strand_id
1 'polypeptide(L)' 'LSAYIIDRLTDVTSFSGIAREVNLSVSTVIRIFDFVSYSPKKLPVALSIDEFKGDTNCEKYQCILTDPVNKV' A
#
# COMPACT_ATOMS: atom_id res chain seq x y z
N LEU A 1 -12.58 -14.33 -6.25
CA LEU A 1 -12.46 -13.89 -4.84
C LEU A 1 -11.22 -13.03 -4.60
N SER A 2 -10.00 -13.50 -4.88
CA SER A 2 -8.78 -12.70 -4.64
C SER A 2 -8.76 -11.36 -5.38
N ALA A 3 -9.15 -11.32 -6.67
CA ALA A 3 -9.25 -10.07 -7.42
C ALA A 3 -10.25 -9.06 -6.80
N TYR A 4 -11.37 -9.55 -6.26
CA TYR A 4 -12.35 -8.71 -5.56
C TYR A 4 -11.79 -8.15 -4.25
N ILE A 5 -11.05 -8.96 -3.49
CA ILE A 5 -10.38 -8.52 -2.26
C ILE A 5 -9.36 -7.42 -2.57
N ILE A 6 -8.57 -7.58 -3.65
CA ILE A 6 -7.59 -6.57 -4.08
C ILE A 6 -8.29 -5.28 -4.51
N ASP A 7 -9.38 -5.37 -5.26
CA ASP A 7 -10.18 -4.22 -5.69
C ASP A 7 -10.78 -3.46 -4.49
N ARG A 8 -11.34 -4.16 -3.50
CA ARG A 8 -11.83 -3.50 -2.27
C ARG A 8 -10.74 -2.81 -1.45
N LEU A 9 -9.51 -3.33 -1.50
CA LEU A 9 -8.35 -2.74 -0.84
C LEU A 9 -7.82 -1.47 -1.53
N THR A 10 -8.34 -1.07 -2.69
CA THR A 10 -8.01 0.23 -3.30
C THR A 10 -8.79 1.39 -2.68
N ASP A 11 -9.78 1.10 -1.83
CA ASP A 11 -10.65 2.07 -1.14
C ASP A 11 -10.27 2.17 0.36
N VAL A 12 -10.84 3.15 1.07
CA VAL A 12 -10.58 3.37 2.51
C VAL A 12 -11.28 2.28 3.34
N THR A 13 -10.62 1.14 3.47
CA THR A 13 -11.12 -0.02 4.21
C THR A 13 -10.03 -0.67 5.05
N SER A 14 -10.44 -1.40 6.09
CA SER A 14 -9.51 -2.20 6.90
C SER A 14 -9.49 -3.66 6.44
N PHE A 15 -8.34 -4.33 6.61
CA PHE A 15 -8.22 -5.77 6.34
C PHE A 15 -9.25 -6.61 7.12
N SER A 16 -9.54 -6.22 8.36
CA SER A 16 -10.55 -6.89 9.20
C SER A 16 -11.99 -6.67 8.70
N GLY A 17 -12.27 -5.49 8.13
CA GLY A 17 -13.55 -5.18 7.50
C GLY A 17 -13.83 -6.10 6.32
N ILE A 18 -12.87 -6.19 5.39
CA ILE A 18 -12.99 -7.08 4.21
C ILE A 18 -13.04 -8.54 4.67
N ALA A 19 -12.20 -8.96 5.61
CA ALA A 19 -12.19 -10.33 6.13
C ALA A 19 -13.58 -10.77 6.64
N ARG A 20 -14.28 -9.89 7.35
CA ARG A 20 -15.67 -10.13 7.80
C ARG A 20 -16.67 -10.17 6.64
N GLU A 21 -16.50 -9.28 5.66
CA GLU A 21 -17.36 -9.21 4.46
C GLU A 21 -17.28 -10.50 3.62
N VAL A 22 -16.08 -11.04 3.42
CA VAL A 22 -15.85 -12.23 2.58
C VAL A 22 -15.77 -13.53 3.38
N ASN A 23 -16.01 -13.49 4.70
CA ASN A 23 -15.92 -14.63 5.62
C ASN A 23 -14.57 -15.39 5.55
N LEU A 24 -13.47 -14.64 5.60
CA LEU A 24 -12.10 -15.17 5.67
C LEU A 24 -11.40 -14.69 6.95
N SER A 25 -10.30 -15.34 7.33
CA SER A 25 -9.42 -14.79 8.35
C SER A 25 -8.71 -13.54 7.84
N VAL A 26 -8.42 -12.60 8.74
CA VAL A 26 -7.63 -11.39 8.43
C VAL A 26 -6.27 -11.77 7.82
N SER A 27 -5.64 -12.82 8.36
CA SER A 27 -4.37 -13.36 7.85
C SER A 27 -4.46 -13.87 6.40
N THR A 28 -5.63 -14.34 5.96
CA THR A 28 -5.82 -14.78 4.58
C THR A 28 -5.93 -13.57 3.65
N VAL A 29 -6.64 -12.52 4.07
CA VAL A 29 -6.73 -11.27 3.31
C VAL A 29 -5.34 -10.62 3.17
N ILE A 30 -4.55 -10.57 4.25
CA ILE A 30 -3.17 -10.04 4.21
C ILE A 30 -2.30 -10.81 3.21
N ARG A 31 -2.33 -12.16 3.25
CA ARG A 31 -1.58 -12.98 2.27
C ARG A 31 -2.03 -12.78 0.83
N ILE A 32 -3.30 -12.45 0.60
CA ILE A 32 -3.78 -12.10 -0.74
C ILE A 32 -3.21 -10.74 -1.17
N PHE A 33 -3.09 -9.79 -0.25
CA PHE A 33 -2.47 -8.50 -0.52
C PHE A 33 -0.97 -8.60 -0.79
N ASP A 34 -0.26 -9.58 -0.21
CA ASP A 34 1.18 -9.79 -0.47
C ASP A 34 1.51 -10.08 -1.96
N PHE A 35 0.52 -10.44 -2.79
CA PHE A 35 0.70 -10.57 -4.24
C PHE A 35 0.73 -9.21 -4.97
N VAL A 36 0.36 -8.11 -4.30
CA VAL A 36 0.41 -6.76 -4.83
C VAL A 36 1.80 -6.18 -4.57
N SER A 37 2.54 -5.91 -5.64
CA SER A 37 3.86 -5.30 -5.56
C SER A 37 3.99 -4.19 -6.60
N TYR A 38 4.28 -2.98 -6.11
CA TYR A 38 4.63 -1.83 -6.94
C TYR A 38 6.13 -1.64 -6.85
N SER A 39 6.88 -2.12 -7.85
CA SER A 39 8.30 -1.83 -7.97
C SER A 39 8.54 -0.87 -9.14
N PRO A 40 9.33 0.21 -8.95
CA PRO A 40 9.75 1.04 -10.07
C PRO A 40 10.64 0.20 -11.00
N LYS A 41 10.27 0.12 -12.28
CA LYS A 41 11.04 -0.68 -13.25
C LYS A 41 12.44 -0.10 -13.53
N LYS A 42 12.65 1.19 -13.27
CA LYS A 42 13.91 1.93 -13.44
C LYS A 42 14.01 3.03 -12.40
N LEU A 43 15.24 3.37 -12.01
CA LEU A 43 15.51 4.55 -11.18
C LEU A 43 15.19 5.82 -12.01
N PRO A 44 14.44 6.78 -11.45
CA PRO A 44 14.15 8.03 -12.15
C PRO A 44 15.40 8.91 -12.24
N VAL A 45 15.37 9.89 -13.15
CA VAL A 45 16.50 10.83 -13.37
C VAL A 45 16.70 11.74 -12.16
N ALA A 46 15.61 12.09 -11.49
CA ALA A 46 15.63 12.74 -10.19
C ALA A 46 14.70 11.98 -9.25
N LEU A 47 15.05 11.92 -7.97
CA LEU A 47 14.24 11.35 -6.91
C LEU A 47 13.99 12.42 -5.87
N SER A 48 12.73 12.74 -5.60
CA SER A 48 12.34 13.64 -4.51
C SER A 48 11.87 12.81 -3.32
N ILE A 49 12.30 13.22 -2.13
CA ILE A 49 11.99 12.58 -0.86
C ILE A 49 11.29 13.64 -0.01
N ASP A 50 10.03 13.39 0.32
CA ASP A 50 9.27 14.22 1.25
C ASP A 50 9.13 13.51 2.60
N GLU A 51 9.50 14.19 3.69
CA GLU A 51 9.52 13.64 5.04
C GLU A 51 8.25 14.01 5.80
N PHE A 52 7.56 12.99 6.31
CA PHE A 52 6.37 13.15 7.14
C PHE A 52 6.55 12.55 8.54
N LYS A 53 5.94 13.21 9.54
CA LYS A 53 5.88 12.76 10.95
C LYS A 53 4.45 12.87 11.44
N GLY A 54 3.86 11.77 11.90
CA GLY A 54 2.54 11.83 12.55
C GLY A 54 1.88 10.49 12.86
N ASP A 55 2.20 9.43 12.13
CA ASP A 55 1.47 8.15 12.13
C ASP A 55 2.40 6.93 11.97
N THR A 56 3.68 7.12 12.26
CA THR A 56 4.77 6.16 12.03
C THR A 56 4.73 4.91 12.91
N ASN A 57 3.71 4.73 13.75
CA ASN A 57 3.54 3.57 14.64
C ASN A 57 4.86 3.14 15.34
N CYS A 58 5.54 4.13 15.95
CA CYS A 58 6.85 4.07 16.61
C CYS A 58 8.11 4.28 15.75
N GLU A 59 8.00 4.43 14.43
CA GLU A 59 9.14 4.82 13.58
C GLU A 59 9.42 6.33 13.59
N LYS A 60 10.65 6.72 13.23
CA LYS A 60 11.09 8.12 13.35
C LYS A 60 10.55 9.03 12.25
N TYR A 61 10.39 8.49 11.04
CA TYR A 61 9.98 9.22 9.84
C TYR A 61 9.25 8.28 8.88
N GLN A 62 8.19 8.76 8.24
CA GLN A 62 7.69 8.19 6.99
C GLN A 62 8.18 9.07 5.84
N CYS A 63 8.48 8.49 4.68
CA CYS A 63 8.90 9.25 3.52
C CYS A 63 8.09 8.88 2.28
N ILE A 64 7.72 9.88 1.49
CA ILE A 64 7.09 9.71 0.19
C ILE A 64 8.19 9.87 -0.87
N LEU A 65 8.37 8.83 -1.69
CA LEU A 65 9.31 8.84 -2.81
C LEU A 65 8.56 9.20 -4.09
N THR A 66 9.00 10.26 -4.77
CA THR A 66 8.36 10.73 -6.01
C THR A 66 9.39 10.95 -7.13
N ASP A 67 8.95 10.77 -8.37
CA ASP A 67 9.69 11.19 -9.57
C ASP A 67 9.22 12.61 -9.96
N PRO A 68 9.99 13.67 -9.65
CA PRO A 68 9.58 15.04 -9.96
C PRO A 68 9.63 15.36 -11.46
N VAL A 69 10.31 14.53 -12.28
CA VAL A 69 10.44 14.73 -13.73
C VAL A 69 9.25 14.12 -14.45
N ASN A 70 8.90 12.87 -14.11
CA ASN A 70 7.73 12.19 -14.63
C ASN A 70 6.60 12.28 -13.61
N LYS A 71 5.80 13.35 -13.70
CA LYS A 71 4.58 13.53 -12.92
C LYS A 71 3.52 12.53 -13.40
N VAL A 72 3.54 11.32 -12.85
CA VAL A 72 2.49 10.30 -13.04
C VAL A 72 1.53 10.36 -11.88
#